data_AF-A0A957GMF6-F1
#
_entry.id   AF-A0A957GMF6-F1
#
_cell.length_a   1.000
_cell.length_b   1.000
_cell.length_c   1.000
_cell.angle_alpha   90.00
_cell.angle_beta   90.00
_cell.angle_gamma   90.00
#
_symmetry.space_group_name_H-M   'P 1'
#
loop_
_entity.id
_entity.type
_entity.pdbx_description
1 polymer ?
#
loop_
_entity_poly.entity_id
_entity_poly.type
_entity_poly.pdbx_seq_one_letter_code
_entity_poly.pdbx_strand_id
1 'polypeptide(L)'
;HLDQQRCTPDLNLWYEIHWALDHPLTRLTIDYEGMMDRATPGTLLGAPVQDLSVPDNLIALTVHLVKHAVYLPAILHRPDLARIILADGMLMYFLDVAELIKQHEQELDWQQLVTLCRAYGTVEMMGAVLTVCRQLLATPIPEWVIAALPVVPANRIKQAVMEKLVAHETAVHLGQQPSKLWNFLLITNGAFILRPIRLLDLSEYLFPGRDYLQRRYGADGMGTAVRHFLRGLWQYGRIGIDTIYFTWERYWRLRQLNYSTSLFNRLEVEA
;
A
#
# COMPACT_ATOMS: atom_id res chain seq x y z
N HIS A 1 10.58 -1.52 -5.57
CA HIS A 1 9.21 -1.42 -6.12
C HIS A 1 9.19 -1.16 -7.62
N LEU A 2 10.15 -0.40 -8.18
CA LEU A 2 10.32 -0.27 -9.63
C LEU A 2 10.79 -1.56 -10.35
N ASP A 3 11.34 -2.55 -9.63
CA ASP A 3 11.79 -3.83 -10.24
C ASP A 3 10.66 -4.80 -10.65
N GLN A 4 9.38 -4.48 -10.33
CA GLN A 4 8.21 -5.26 -10.78
C GLN A 4 7.54 -4.67 -12.01
N GLN A 5 7.95 -3.47 -12.41
CA GLN A 5 7.51 -2.84 -13.64
C GLN A 5 8.44 -3.32 -14.75
N ARG A 6 7.88 -4.11 -15.66
CA ARG A 6 8.61 -4.52 -16.86
C ARG A 6 8.01 -3.78 -18.04
N CYS A 7 8.88 -3.17 -18.83
CA CYS A 7 8.53 -2.66 -20.14
C CYS A 7 8.94 -3.72 -21.17
N THR A 8 8.03 -4.11 -22.05
CA THR A 8 8.38 -4.83 -23.28
C THR A 8 8.91 -3.78 -24.27
N PRO A 9 10.21 -3.79 -24.63
CA PRO A 9 10.83 -2.73 -25.45
C PRO A 9 10.16 -2.53 -26.82
N ASP A 10 9.50 -3.57 -27.31
CA ASP A 10 8.80 -3.63 -28.60
C ASP A 10 7.36 -3.11 -28.55
N LEU A 11 6.65 -3.27 -27.42
CA LEU A 11 5.23 -2.89 -27.31
C LEU A 11 4.99 -1.61 -26.51
N ASN A 12 6.02 -1.06 -25.84
CA ASN A 12 5.86 0.05 -24.88
C ASN A 12 4.80 -0.21 -23.80
N LEU A 13 4.55 -1.48 -23.47
CA LEU A 13 3.60 -1.88 -22.45
C LEU A 13 4.29 -2.00 -21.11
N TRP A 14 3.71 -1.35 -20.11
CA TRP A 14 4.11 -1.44 -18.72
C TRP A 14 3.14 -2.37 -18.00
N TYR A 15 3.66 -3.44 -17.43
CA TYR A 15 2.90 -4.32 -16.56
C TYR A 15 3.53 -4.37 -15.18
N GLU A 16 2.68 -4.33 -14.16
CA GLU A 16 3.08 -4.49 -12.77
C GLU A 16 2.46 -5.78 -12.22
N ILE A 17 3.30 -6.75 -11.91
CA ILE A 17 2.86 -8.06 -11.44
C ILE A 17 2.84 -8.06 -9.90
N HIS A 18 1.65 -8.30 -9.35
CA HIS A 18 1.44 -8.45 -7.92
C HIS A 18 1.13 -9.91 -7.57
N TRP A 19 2.02 -10.54 -6.81
CA TRP A 19 1.76 -11.86 -6.22
C TRP A 19 0.91 -11.80 -4.94
N ALA A 20 0.92 -10.63 -4.32
CA ALA A 20 0.09 -10.25 -3.18
C ALA A 20 -0.14 -8.74 -3.27
N LEU A 21 -1.31 -8.28 -2.84
CA LEU A 21 -1.62 -6.85 -2.78
C LEU A 21 -0.85 -6.17 -1.64
N ASP A 22 -0.50 -6.92 -0.60
CA ASP A 22 0.10 -6.42 0.61
C ASP A 22 1.43 -7.10 0.98
N HIS A 23 2.14 -6.51 1.94
CA HIS A 23 3.37 -7.08 2.49
C HIS A 23 3.02 -8.08 3.62
N PRO A 24 3.79 -9.17 3.84
CA PRO A 24 3.53 -10.13 4.92
C PRO A 24 3.46 -9.55 6.35
N LEU A 25 3.91 -8.31 6.53
CA LEU A 25 3.95 -7.57 7.79
C LEU A 25 2.85 -6.49 7.88
N THR A 26 1.80 -6.56 7.06
CA THR A 26 0.62 -5.70 7.28
C THR A 26 -0.39 -6.39 8.20
N ARG A 27 -1.35 -5.60 8.71
CA ARG A 27 -2.50 -6.10 9.48
C ARG A 27 -3.69 -6.50 8.59
N LEU A 28 -3.47 -6.67 7.29
CA LEU A 28 -4.49 -7.13 6.37
C LEU A 28 -4.63 -8.66 6.44
N THR A 29 -5.84 -9.14 6.20
CA THR A 29 -6.16 -10.58 6.14
C THR A 29 -6.97 -10.87 4.88
N ILE A 30 -6.44 -10.42 3.74
CA ILE A 30 -7.09 -10.57 2.44
C ILE A 30 -7.17 -12.08 2.10
N ASP A 31 -8.39 -12.53 1.80
CA ASP A 31 -8.66 -13.88 1.29
C ASP A 31 -8.50 -13.87 -0.24
N TYR A 32 -7.26 -14.06 -0.69
CA TYR A 32 -6.91 -14.04 -2.11
C TYR A 32 -7.61 -15.14 -2.91
N GLU A 33 -7.78 -16.33 -2.33
CA GLU A 33 -8.49 -17.43 -2.97
C GLU A 33 -9.95 -17.03 -3.21
N GLY A 34 -10.63 -16.52 -2.17
CA GLY A 34 -11.98 -16.02 -2.30
C GLY A 34 -12.11 -14.84 -3.29
N MET A 35 -11.13 -13.93 -3.37
CA MET A 35 -11.13 -12.85 -4.38
C MET A 35 -11.06 -13.42 -5.80
N MET A 36 -10.25 -14.46 -6.03
CA MET A 36 -10.12 -15.11 -7.33
C MET A 36 -11.35 -15.96 -7.68
N ASP A 37 -11.96 -16.64 -6.70
CA ASP A 37 -13.20 -17.41 -6.89
C ASP A 37 -14.38 -16.53 -7.30
N ARG A 38 -14.36 -15.25 -6.91
CA ARG A 38 -15.37 -14.25 -7.29
C ARG A 38 -15.01 -13.50 -8.56
N ALA A 39 -13.91 -13.82 -9.22
CA ALA A 39 -13.54 -13.19 -10.49
C ALA A 39 -14.65 -13.40 -11.54
N THR A 40 -14.87 -12.37 -12.35
CA THR A 40 -15.87 -12.34 -13.40
C THR A 40 -15.21 -12.39 -14.77
N PRO A 41 -15.79 -13.11 -15.76
CA PRO A 41 -15.28 -13.07 -17.12
C PRO A 41 -15.31 -11.65 -17.70
N GLY A 42 -14.22 -11.26 -18.35
CA GLY A 42 -14.08 -9.97 -19.01
C GLY A 42 -13.37 -10.09 -20.34
N THR A 43 -13.10 -8.94 -20.96
CA THR A 43 -12.32 -8.88 -22.20
C THR A 43 -11.33 -7.73 -22.16
N LEU A 44 -10.06 -8.00 -22.46
CA LEU A 44 -9.02 -6.99 -22.63
C LEU A 44 -8.48 -7.08 -24.05
N LEU A 45 -8.62 -6.00 -24.82
CA LEU A 45 -8.20 -5.96 -26.24
C LEU A 45 -8.77 -7.12 -27.07
N GLY A 46 -10.01 -7.53 -26.80
CA GLY A 46 -10.70 -8.63 -27.47
C GLY A 46 -10.29 -10.04 -27.03
N ALA A 47 -9.32 -10.17 -26.11
CA ALA A 47 -8.95 -11.45 -25.50
C ALA A 47 -9.75 -11.68 -24.21
N PRO A 48 -10.18 -12.92 -23.92
CA PRO A 48 -10.87 -13.23 -22.67
C PRO A 48 -9.92 -13.09 -21.49
N VAL A 49 -10.39 -12.46 -20.41
CA VAL A 49 -9.67 -12.31 -19.14
C VAL A 49 -10.59 -12.64 -17.96
N GLN A 50 -10.00 -12.80 -16.79
CA GLN A 50 -10.72 -12.88 -15.52
C GLN A 50 -10.47 -11.58 -14.77
N ASP A 51 -11.51 -10.77 -14.61
CA ASP A 51 -11.46 -9.52 -13.88
C ASP A 51 -11.90 -9.76 -12.44
N LEU A 52 -11.33 -9.03 -11.48
CA LEU A 52 -11.85 -9.04 -10.11
C LEU A 52 -13.29 -8.51 -10.10
N SER A 53 -14.14 -9.07 -9.23
CA SER A 53 -15.45 -8.48 -8.95
C SER A 53 -15.30 -7.01 -8.55
N VAL A 54 -16.29 -6.15 -8.82
CA VAL A 54 -16.17 -4.71 -8.54
C VAL A 54 -15.77 -4.41 -7.08
N PRO A 55 -16.37 -5.05 -6.04
CA PRO A 55 -15.92 -4.86 -4.66
C PRO A 55 -14.47 -5.28 -4.41
N ASP A 56 -14.04 -6.41 -4.98
CA ASP A 56 -12.68 -6.92 -4.84
C ASP A 56 -11.66 -6.03 -5.56
N ASN A 57 -12.00 -5.52 -6.74
CA ASN A 57 -11.18 -4.58 -7.49
C ASN A 57 -11.01 -3.25 -6.72
N LEU A 58 -12.08 -2.72 -6.11
CA LEU A 58 -11.99 -1.53 -5.26
C LEU A 58 -11.04 -1.73 -4.07
N ILE A 59 -11.10 -2.89 -3.43
CA ILE A 59 -10.17 -3.25 -2.35
C ILE A 59 -8.73 -3.31 -2.87
N ALA A 60 -8.51 -3.94 -4.02
CA ALA A 60 -7.18 -4.03 -4.64
C ALA A 60 -6.60 -2.65 -4.95
N LEU A 61 -7.36 -1.78 -5.63
CA LEU A 61 -6.98 -0.41 -5.95
C LEU A 61 -6.73 0.42 -4.68
N THR A 62 -7.56 0.26 -3.64
CA THR A 62 -7.40 0.98 -2.37
C THR A 62 -6.13 0.57 -1.64
N VAL A 63 -5.85 -0.73 -1.53
CA VAL A 63 -4.63 -1.24 -0.88
C VAL A 63 -3.41 -0.78 -1.68
N HIS A 64 -3.48 -0.83 -3.01
CA HIS A 64 -2.44 -0.34 -3.89
C HIS A 64 -2.19 1.16 -3.67
N LEU A 65 -3.23 1.99 -3.70
CA LEU A 65 -3.15 3.43 -3.48
C LEU A 65 -2.52 3.73 -2.11
N VAL A 66 -3.03 3.15 -1.03
CA VAL A 66 -2.54 3.45 0.33
C VAL A 66 -1.11 2.94 0.56
N LYS A 67 -0.67 1.91 -0.16
CA LYS A 67 0.74 1.50 -0.16
C LYS A 67 1.67 2.59 -0.71
N HIS A 68 1.19 3.41 -1.65
CA HIS A 68 1.92 4.57 -2.16
C HIS A 68 1.66 5.84 -1.32
N ALA A 69 0.43 6.07 -0.88
CA ALA A 69 0.03 7.20 -0.04
C ALA A 69 -0.21 6.79 1.42
N VAL A 70 0.79 6.16 2.04
CA VAL A 70 0.72 5.60 3.42
C VAL A 70 0.36 6.63 4.50
N TYR A 71 0.60 7.91 4.23
CA TYR A 71 0.24 9.02 5.10
C TYR A 71 -1.27 9.31 5.12
N LEU A 72 -2.03 8.83 4.12
CA LEU A 72 -3.38 9.32 3.81
C LEU A 72 -4.33 9.28 5.02
N PRO A 73 -4.48 8.16 5.76
CA PRO A 73 -5.38 8.13 6.92
C PRO A 73 -4.99 9.14 8.02
N ALA A 74 -3.70 9.48 8.14
CA ALA A 74 -3.21 10.40 9.16
C ALA A 74 -3.39 11.87 8.81
N ILE A 75 -3.59 12.21 7.54
CA ILE A 75 -3.68 13.60 7.07
C ILE A 75 -5.01 13.94 6.38
N LEU A 76 -6.00 13.04 6.44
CA LEU A 76 -7.27 13.16 5.73
C LEU A 76 -7.99 14.49 5.97
N HIS A 77 -7.81 15.11 7.14
CA HIS A 77 -8.46 16.36 7.52
C HIS A 77 -7.62 17.62 7.23
N ARG A 78 -6.49 17.49 6.56
CA ARG A 78 -5.66 18.65 6.22
C ARG A 78 -6.35 19.53 5.16
N PRO A 79 -6.38 20.86 5.34
CA PRO A 79 -6.99 21.76 4.37
C PRO A 79 -6.23 21.78 3.03
N ASP A 80 -4.95 21.41 3.01
CA ASP A 80 -4.09 21.35 1.82
C ASP A 80 -3.99 19.95 1.20
N LEU A 81 -4.88 19.01 1.55
CA LEU A 81 -4.83 17.61 1.10
C LEU A 81 -4.78 17.47 -0.43
N ALA A 82 -5.59 18.23 -1.16
CA ALA A 82 -5.59 18.18 -2.63
C ALA A 82 -4.21 18.53 -3.23
N ARG A 83 -3.53 19.54 -2.66
CA ARG A 83 -2.19 19.93 -3.08
C ARG A 83 -1.16 18.83 -2.78
N ILE A 84 -1.29 18.16 -1.64
CA ILE A 84 -0.42 17.05 -1.25
C ILE A 84 -0.58 15.88 -2.23
N ILE A 85 -1.82 15.49 -2.56
CA ILE A 85 -2.11 14.42 -3.53
C ILE A 85 -1.50 14.72 -4.90
N LEU A 86 -1.59 15.96 -5.36
CA LEU A 86 -0.98 16.40 -6.62
C LEU A 86 0.55 16.37 -6.56
N ALA A 87 1.13 16.88 -5.47
CA ALA A 87 2.58 16.94 -5.29
C ALA A 87 3.23 15.54 -5.26
N ASP A 88 2.54 14.57 -4.67
CA ASP A 88 2.99 13.18 -4.57
C ASP A 88 2.68 12.36 -5.83
N GLY A 89 2.02 12.95 -6.85
CA GLY A 89 1.65 12.25 -8.08
C GLY A 89 0.56 11.18 -7.89
N MET A 90 -0.20 11.26 -6.79
CA MET A 90 -1.16 10.22 -6.39
C MET A 90 -2.53 10.37 -7.05
N LEU A 91 -2.78 11.47 -7.78
CA LEU A 91 -4.09 11.76 -8.38
C LEU A 91 -4.62 10.61 -9.25
N MET A 92 -3.75 9.97 -10.04
CA MET A 92 -4.14 8.87 -10.94
C MET A 92 -4.79 7.71 -10.18
N TYR A 93 -4.23 7.29 -9.04
CA TYR A 93 -4.81 6.21 -8.24
C TYR A 93 -6.19 6.57 -7.67
N PHE A 94 -6.42 7.82 -7.29
CA PHE A 94 -7.74 8.27 -6.85
C PHE A 94 -8.74 8.32 -8.01
N LEU A 95 -8.28 8.69 -9.21
CA LEU A 95 -9.11 8.66 -10.42
C LEU A 95 -9.51 7.22 -10.76
N ASP A 96 -8.60 6.25 -10.68
CA ASP A 96 -8.91 4.84 -10.94
C ASP A 96 -10.06 4.34 -10.03
N VAL A 97 -10.00 4.68 -8.74
CA VAL A 97 -11.07 4.33 -7.77
C VAL A 97 -12.37 5.08 -8.09
N ALA A 98 -12.29 6.39 -8.34
CA ALA A 98 -13.46 7.22 -8.61
C ALA A 98 -14.19 6.81 -9.89
N GLU A 99 -13.45 6.56 -10.97
CA GLU A 99 -14.01 6.16 -12.26
C GLU A 99 -14.57 4.74 -12.19
N LEU A 100 -13.93 3.80 -11.49
CA LEU A 100 -14.49 2.47 -11.26
C LEU A 100 -15.85 2.54 -10.56
N ILE A 101 -15.98 3.39 -9.53
CA ILE A 101 -17.25 3.58 -8.81
C ILE A 101 -18.30 4.20 -9.72
N LYS A 102 -17.97 5.25 -10.48
CA LYS A 102 -18.92 5.92 -11.38
C LYS A 102 -19.40 4.98 -12.49
N GLN A 103 -18.51 4.18 -13.05
CA GLN A 103 -18.82 3.23 -14.11
C GLN A 103 -19.79 2.12 -13.63
N HIS A 104 -19.69 1.71 -12.36
CA HIS A 104 -20.49 0.64 -11.78
C HIS A 104 -21.47 1.13 -10.70
N GLU A 105 -21.87 2.41 -10.71
CA GLU A 105 -22.67 3.01 -9.63
C GLU A 105 -23.95 2.21 -9.32
N GLN A 106 -24.62 1.70 -10.36
CA GLN A 106 -25.87 0.95 -10.24
C GLN A 106 -25.67 -0.52 -9.87
N GLU A 107 -24.49 -1.08 -10.09
CA GLU A 107 -24.17 -2.50 -9.91
C GLU A 107 -23.36 -2.77 -8.64
N LEU A 108 -22.75 -1.74 -8.06
CA LEU A 108 -21.88 -1.88 -6.91
C LEU A 108 -22.65 -2.27 -5.64
N ASP A 109 -22.44 -3.50 -5.19
CA ASP A 109 -22.89 -3.96 -3.88
C ASP A 109 -22.02 -3.37 -2.76
N TRP A 110 -22.44 -2.19 -2.30
CA TRP A 110 -21.82 -1.49 -1.18
C TRP A 110 -21.82 -2.29 0.13
N GLN A 111 -22.82 -3.15 0.35
CA GLN A 111 -22.93 -3.92 1.59
C GLN A 111 -21.93 -5.08 1.60
N GLN A 112 -21.76 -5.74 0.45
CA GLN A 112 -20.68 -6.69 0.24
C GLN A 112 -19.32 -6.02 0.43
N LEU A 113 -19.10 -4.85 -0.18
CA LEU A 113 -17.84 -4.12 -0.03
C LEU A 113 -17.49 -3.83 1.43
N VAL A 114 -18.45 -3.31 2.21
CA VAL A 114 -18.25 -3.05 3.66
C VAL A 114 -17.95 -4.33 4.43
N THR A 115 -18.63 -5.43 4.08
CA THR A 115 -18.41 -6.75 4.70
C THR A 115 -17.00 -7.25 4.44
N LEU A 116 -16.55 -7.20 3.18
CA LEU A 116 -15.20 -7.57 2.78
C LEU A 116 -14.16 -6.67 3.45
N CYS A 117 -14.39 -5.36 3.52
CA CYS A 117 -13.46 -4.44 4.17
C CYS A 117 -13.24 -4.77 5.66
N ARG A 118 -14.31 -5.16 6.37
CA ARG A 118 -14.22 -5.61 7.76
C ARG A 118 -13.48 -6.94 7.87
N ALA A 119 -13.83 -7.91 7.02
CA ALA A 119 -13.20 -9.22 7.01
C ALA A 119 -11.70 -9.15 6.68
N TYR A 120 -11.29 -8.23 5.79
CA TYR A 120 -9.91 -8.08 5.36
C TYR A 120 -9.12 -7.05 6.17
N GLY A 121 -9.78 -6.24 6.99
CA GLY A 121 -9.15 -5.21 7.80
C GLY A 121 -8.74 -3.97 7.01
N THR A 122 -9.41 -3.68 5.89
CA THR A 122 -9.16 -2.52 5.03
C THR A 122 -10.09 -1.34 5.33
N VAL A 123 -10.88 -1.42 6.41
CA VAL A 123 -11.89 -0.41 6.80
C VAL A 123 -11.35 1.02 6.78
N GLU A 124 -10.25 1.29 7.49
CA GLU A 124 -9.66 2.64 7.57
C GLU A 124 -9.09 3.11 6.23
N MET A 125 -8.47 2.20 5.47
CA MET A 125 -7.90 2.50 4.16
C MET A 125 -8.99 2.89 3.15
N MET A 126 -10.03 2.06 3.06
CA MET A 126 -11.17 2.29 2.18
C MET A 126 -11.91 3.56 2.60
N GLY A 127 -12.18 3.74 3.90
CA GLY A 127 -12.81 4.94 4.42
C GLY A 127 -12.07 6.22 4.02
N ALA A 128 -10.74 6.23 4.14
CA ALA A 128 -9.92 7.38 3.78
C ALA A 128 -9.96 7.65 2.27
N VAL A 129 -9.80 6.61 1.44
CA VAL A 129 -9.84 6.73 -0.02
C VAL A 129 -11.20 7.21 -0.52
N LEU A 130 -12.28 6.59 -0.06
CA LEU A 130 -13.64 6.97 -0.44
C LEU A 130 -13.99 8.39 0.00
N THR A 131 -13.54 8.80 1.19
CA THR A 131 -13.72 10.19 1.66
C THR A 131 -13.08 11.19 0.71
N VAL A 132 -11.83 10.92 0.27
CA VAL A 132 -11.15 11.78 -0.71
C VAL A 132 -11.85 11.77 -2.07
N CYS A 133 -12.20 10.60 -2.60
CA CYS A 133 -12.88 10.47 -3.89
C CYS A 133 -14.23 11.22 -3.89
N ARG A 134 -14.97 11.17 -2.77
CA ARG A 134 -16.21 11.91 -2.60
C ARG A 134 -15.97 13.42 -2.54
N GLN A 135 -15.02 13.88 -1.72
CA GLN A 135 -14.77 15.30 -1.48
C GLN A 135 -14.11 16.01 -2.65
N LEU A 136 -13.14 15.38 -3.30
CA LEU A 136 -12.31 16.02 -4.34
C LEU A 136 -12.73 15.67 -5.76
N LEU A 137 -13.34 14.50 -5.97
CA LEU A 137 -13.68 13.99 -7.32
C LEU A 137 -15.19 13.82 -7.54
N ALA A 138 -16.02 14.29 -6.58
CA ALA A 138 -17.48 14.20 -6.61
C ALA A 138 -18.01 12.78 -6.90
N THR A 139 -17.29 11.77 -6.40
CA THR A 139 -17.65 10.36 -6.63
C THR A 139 -18.95 10.02 -5.87
N PRO A 140 -19.94 9.35 -6.49
CA PRO A 140 -21.26 9.10 -5.90
C PRO A 140 -21.21 7.99 -4.85
N ILE A 141 -20.62 8.29 -3.70
CA ILE A 141 -20.49 7.36 -2.57
C ILE A 141 -21.61 7.63 -1.55
N PRO A 142 -22.46 6.65 -1.22
CA PRO A 142 -23.53 6.84 -0.24
C PRO A 142 -22.98 7.21 1.14
N GLU A 143 -23.66 8.13 1.84
CA GLU A 143 -23.23 8.61 3.18
C GLU A 143 -23.06 7.47 4.18
N TRP A 144 -23.98 6.48 4.14
CA TRP A 144 -23.94 5.35 5.05
C TRP A 144 -22.69 4.47 4.86
N VAL A 145 -22.11 4.44 3.65
CA VAL A 145 -20.87 3.69 3.37
C VAL A 145 -19.69 4.35 4.06
N ILE A 146 -19.60 5.69 3.96
CA ILE A 146 -18.57 6.47 4.67
C ILE A 146 -18.71 6.28 6.19
N ALA A 147 -19.94 6.33 6.71
CA ALA A 147 -20.21 6.07 8.13
C ALA A 147 -19.86 4.63 8.56
N ALA A 148 -20.03 3.65 7.67
CA ALA A 148 -19.72 2.25 7.93
C ALA A 148 -18.22 1.91 7.86
N LEU A 149 -17.42 2.82 7.28
CA LEU A 149 -15.97 2.69 7.07
C LEU A 149 -15.21 3.84 7.77
N PRO A 150 -15.27 3.91 9.12
CA PRO A 150 -14.66 5.01 9.85
C PRO A 150 -13.13 5.01 9.72
N VAL A 151 -12.57 6.21 9.58
CA VAL A 151 -11.12 6.43 9.62
C VAL A 151 -10.74 6.81 11.04
N VAL A 152 -10.01 5.93 11.72
CA VAL A 152 -9.52 6.21 13.07
C VAL A 152 -8.33 7.17 12.97
N PRO A 153 -8.32 8.28 13.71
CA PRO A 153 -7.18 9.18 13.74
C PRO A 153 -5.91 8.44 14.18
N ALA A 154 -4.82 8.64 13.46
CA ALA A 154 -3.52 8.12 13.85
C ALA A 154 -3.13 8.66 15.24
N ASN A 155 -2.41 7.87 16.03
CA ASN A 155 -1.84 8.38 17.29
C ASN A 155 -0.88 9.55 17.01
N ARG A 156 -0.65 10.42 18.01
CA ARG A 156 0.13 11.65 17.85
C ARG A 156 1.54 11.43 17.28
N ILE A 157 2.18 10.31 17.60
CA ILE A 157 3.52 9.98 17.11
C ILE A 157 3.45 9.64 15.62
N LYS A 158 2.56 8.74 15.22
CA LYS A 158 2.34 8.37 13.82
C LYS A 158 1.93 9.60 13.01
N GLN A 159 0.99 10.40 13.51
CA GLN A 159 0.58 11.64 12.88
C GLN A 159 1.76 12.60 12.65
N ALA A 160 2.59 12.85 13.67
CA ALA A 160 3.76 13.70 13.54
C ALA A 160 4.78 13.17 12.51
N VAL A 161 4.99 11.84 12.46
CA VAL A 161 5.87 11.22 11.46
C VAL A 161 5.30 11.38 10.05
N MET A 162 3.99 11.13 9.85
CA MET A 162 3.34 11.29 8.55
C MET A 162 3.32 12.74 8.09
N GLU A 163 3.11 13.69 8.99
CA GLU A 163 3.18 15.12 8.67
C GLU A 163 4.58 15.54 8.19
N LYS A 164 5.64 14.98 8.79
CA LYS A 164 7.01 15.24 8.35
C LYS A 164 7.32 14.58 7.00
N LEU A 165 6.80 13.38 6.75
CA LEU A 165 6.89 12.72 5.44
C LEU A 165 6.21 13.58 4.36
N VAL A 166 4.98 14.00 4.60
CA VAL A 166 4.22 14.84 3.67
C VAL A 166 4.91 16.18 3.41
N ALA A 167 5.42 16.82 4.45
CA ALA A 167 6.18 18.06 4.30
C ALA A 167 7.47 17.86 3.49
N HIS A 168 8.12 16.70 3.61
CA HIS A 168 9.29 16.35 2.82
C HIS A 168 8.93 16.18 1.34
N GLU A 169 7.96 15.34 1.01
CA GLU A 169 7.53 15.10 -0.38
C GLU A 169 7.05 16.39 -1.05
N THR A 170 6.27 17.20 -0.33
CA THR A 170 5.79 18.50 -0.83
C THR A 170 6.95 19.45 -1.10
N ALA A 171 7.96 19.50 -0.22
CA ALA A 171 9.14 20.35 -0.42
C ALA A 171 9.94 19.92 -1.66
N VAL A 172 10.15 18.60 -1.83
CA VAL A 172 10.85 18.03 -3.00
C VAL A 172 10.10 18.40 -4.29
N HIS A 173 8.79 18.20 -4.33
CA HIS A 173 7.97 18.54 -5.50
C HIS A 173 8.03 20.03 -5.86
N LEU A 174 8.04 20.91 -4.86
CA LEU A 174 8.13 22.36 -5.06
C LEU A 174 9.55 22.86 -5.35
N GLY A 175 10.55 21.97 -5.51
CA GLY A 175 11.94 22.34 -5.72
C GLY A 175 12.59 23.05 -4.52
N GLN A 176 11.99 22.92 -3.33
CA GLN A 176 12.51 23.48 -2.08
C GLN A 176 13.55 22.51 -1.48
N GLN A 177 14.48 23.02 -0.68
CA GLN A 177 15.45 22.14 -0.01
C GLN A 177 14.77 21.36 1.12
N PRO A 178 14.65 20.02 1.02
CA PRO A 178 14.10 19.23 2.10
C PRO A 178 15.05 19.20 3.31
N SER A 179 14.51 18.90 4.48
CA SER A 179 15.33 18.66 5.68
C SER A 179 16.35 17.55 5.42
N LYS A 180 17.65 17.84 5.63
CA LYS A 180 18.74 16.86 5.46
C LYS A 180 18.56 15.60 6.29
N LEU A 181 18.00 15.72 7.51
CA LEU A 181 17.73 14.58 8.38
C LEU A 181 16.66 13.66 7.78
N TRP A 182 15.55 14.22 7.32
CA TRP A 182 14.48 13.44 6.68
C TRP A 182 14.94 12.88 5.34
N ASN A 183 15.72 13.67 4.59
CA ASN A 183 16.36 13.20 3.39
C ASN A 183 17.23 11.97 3.68
N PHE A 184 18.08 12.01 4.71
CA PHE A 184 18.86 10.86 5.14
C PHE A 184 17.97 9.67 5.53
N LEU A 185 16.98 9.86 6.39
CA LEU A 185 16.10 8.78 6.88
C LEU A 185 15.26 8.13 5.77
N LEU A 186 14.87 8.89 4.74
CA LEU A 186 14.05 8.42 3.62
C LEU A 186 14.89 7.88 2.45
N ILE A 187 16.01 8.52 2.11
CA ILE A 187 16.91 8.13 1.01
C ILE A 187 17.76 6.91 1.34
N THR A 188 18.32 6.81 2.55
CA THR A 188 19.31 5.77 2.85
C THR A 188 18.74 4.35 2.90
N ASN A 189 17.43 4.19 2.73
CA ASN A 189 16.74 2.90 2.82
C ASN A 189 15.80 2.64 1.65
N GLY A 190 16.32 2.74 0.42
CA GLY A 190 15.71 2.10 -0.75
C GLY A 190 15.54 0.59 -0.53
N ALA A 191 16.49 -0.04 0.19
CA ALA A 191 16.43 -1.43 0.63
C ALA A 191 15.59 -1.59 1.92
N PHE A 192 14.27 -1.47 1.76
CA PHE A 192 13.15 -2.10 2.49
C PHE A 192 13.07 -2.17 4.03
N ILE A 193 14.14 -2.33 4.80
CA ILE A 193 14.05 -2.80 6.21
C ILE A 193 14.01 -1.66 7.24
N LEU A 194 14.71 -0.54 7.00
CA LEU A 194 14.95 0.50 8.01
C LEU A 194 14.25 1.83 7.76
N ARG A 195 13.21 1.89 6.91
CA ARG A 195 12.40 3.11 6.83
C ARG A 195 11.70 3.32 8.18
N PRO A 196 11.73 4.51 8.80
CA PRO A 196 11.06 4.76 10.08
C PRO A 196 9.58 4.36 10.06
N ILE A 197 8.92 4.53 8.91
CA ILE A 197 7.53 4.10 8.71
C ILE A 197 7.35 2.59 8.83
N ARG A 198 8.33 1.80 8.35
CA ARG A 198 8.33 0.34 8.49
C ARG A 198 8.56 -0.10 9.92
N LEU A 199 9.26 0.70 10.74
CA LEU A 199 9.36 0.43 12.18
C LEU A 199 8.00 0.63 12.87
N LEU A 200 7.24 1.66 12.47
CA LEU A 200 5.88 1.85 12.96
C LEU A 200 4.98 0.69 12.51
N ASP A 201 4.99 0.35 11.23
CA ASP A 201 4.23 -0.79 10.69
C ASP A 201 4.61 -2.11 11.38
N LEU A 202 5.91 -2.35 11.59
CA LEU A 202 6.40 -3.54 12.31
C LEU A 202 5.92 -3.55 13.75
N SER A 203 5.93 -2.41 14.45
CA SER A 203 5.42 -2.33 15.81
C SER A 203 3.92 -2.61 15.88
N GLU A 204 3.13 -2.06 14.95
CA GLU A 204 1.70 -2.32 14.84
C GLU A 204 1.43 -3.79 14.46
N TYR A 205 2.28 -4.38 13.64
CA TYR A 205 2.20 -5.78 13.26
C TYR A 205 2.51 -6.68 14.46
N LEU A 206 3.66 -6.50 15.13
CA LEU A 206 4.09 -7.34 16.25
C LEU A 206 3.16 -7.26 17.46
N PHE A 207 2.49 -6.13 17.66
CA PHE A 207 1.54 -5.89 18.75
C PHE A 207 0.16 -5.50 18.22
N PRO A 208 -0.53 -6.41 17.51
CA PRO A 208 -1.76 -6.05 16.84
C PRO A 208 -2.93 -6.04 17.83
N GLY A 209 -4.00 -5.33 17.46
CA GLY A 209 -5.25 -5.35 18.21
C GLY A 209 -5.95 -6.73 18.17
N ARG A 210 -6.90 -6.93 19.09
CA ARG A 210 -7.70 -8.17 19.18
C ARG A 210 -8.44 -8.52 17.90
N ASP A 211 -9.00 -7.51 17.22
CA ASP A 211 -9.69 -7.68 15.93
C ASP A 211 -8.80 -8.41 14.91
N TYR A 212 -7.56 -7.97 14.73
CA TYR A 212 -6.63 -8.60 13.81
C TYR A 212 -6.34 -10.06 14.21
N LEU A 213 -6.10 -10.33 15.49
CA LEU A 213 -5.84 -11.69 15.97
C LEU A 213 -7.05 -12.59 15.71
N GLN A 214 -8.26 -12.10 15.96
CA GLN A 214 -9.50 -12.81 15.68
C GLN A 214 -9.64 -13.12 14.18
N ARG A 215 -9.44 -12.14 13.30
CA ARG A 215 -9.52 -12.35 11.84
C ARG A 215 -8.44 -13.30 11.32
N ARG A 216 -7.21 -13.18 11.84
CA ARG A 216 -6.05 -13.95 11.34
C ARG A 216 -5.99 -15.38 11.87
N TYR A 217 -6.41 -15.60 13.11
CA TYR A 217 -6.21 -16.87 13.83
C TYR A 217 -7.51 -17.50 14.34
N GLY A 218 -8.65 -16.82 14.22
CA GLY A 218 -9.92 -17.26 14.82
C GLY A 218 -9.98 -17.13 16.34
N ALA A 219 -8.98 -16.49 16.97
CA ALA A 219 -8.89 -16.29 18.42
C ALA A 219 -8.10 -15.02 18.78
N ASP A 220 -8.44 -14.34 19.88
CA ASP A 220 -7.83 -13.07 20.29
C ASP A 220 -7.17 -13.09 21.70
N GLY A 221 -7.00 -14.28 22.28
CA GLY A 221 -6.41 -14.46 23.61
C GLY A 221 -4.91 -14.20 23.69
N MET A 222 -4.39 -14.04 24.92
CA MET A 222 -2.97 -13.77 25.19
C MET A 222 -2.02 -14.81 24.57
N GLY A 223 -2.40 -16.09 24.60
CA GLY A 223 -1.61 -17.15 23.96
C GLY A 223 -1.47 -16.98 22.45
N THR A 224 -2.52 -16.49 21.79
CA THR A 224 -2.48 -16.16 20.35
C THR A 224 -1.59 -14.94 20.10
N ALA A 225 -1.68 -13.91 20.95
CA ALA A 225 -0.82 -12.72 20.85
C ALA A 225 0.68 -13.06 20.97
N VAL A 226 1.06 -13.89 21.96
CA VAL A 226 2.45 -14.35 22.13
C VAL A 226 2.91 -15.17 20.92
N ARG A 227 2.06 -16.08 20.41
CA ARG A 227 2.36 -16.86 19.21
C ARG A 227 2.54 -15.97 17.98
N HIS A 228 1.70 -14.95 17.82
CA HIS A 228 1.80 -13.98 16.75
C HIS A 228 3.12 -13.22 16.82
N PHE A 229 3.46 -12.68 17.99
CA PHE A 229 4.71 -11.96 18.23
C PHE A 229 5.94 -12.80 17.85
N LEU A 230 6.02 -14.04 18.32
CA LEU A 230 7.13 -14.95 17.98
C LEU A 230 7.19 -15.26 16.48
N ARG A 231 6.04 -15.47 15.84
CA ARG A 231 5.96 -15.69 14.39
C ARG A 231 6.42 -14.44 13.61
N GLY A 232 5.99 -13.25 14.04
CA GLY A 232 6.40 -11.99 13.43
C GLY A 232 7.90 -11.74 13.55
N LEU A 233 8.49 -12.00 14.72
CA LEU A 233 9.95 -11.93 14.90
C LEU A 233 10.69 -12.91 13.98
N TRP A 234 10.23 -14.16 13.88
CA TRP A 234 10.84 -15.14 12.97
C TRP A 234 10.72 -14.73 11.51
N GLN A 235 9.54 -14.25 11.07
CA GLN A 235 9.33 -13.77 9.71
C GLN A 235 10.22 -12.58 9.39
N TYR A 236 10.34 -11.62 10.31
CA TYR A 236 11.21 -10.46 10.11
C TYR A 236 12.69 -10.87 10.06
N GLY A 237 13.12 -11.78 10.93
CA GLY A 237 14.46 -12.36 10.89
C GLY A 237 14.77 -13.02 9.54
N ARG A 238 13.81 -13.80 9.01
CA ARG A 238 13.91 -14.41 7.69
C ARG A 238 14.02 -13.38 6.57
N ILE A 239 13.16 -12.35 6.56
CA ILE A 239 13.22 -11.25 5.58
C ILE A 239 14.58 -10.54 5.63
N GLY A 240 15.13 -10.36 6.83
CA GLY A 240 16.49 -9.83 7.02
C GLY A 240 17.56 -10.71 6.36
N ILE A 241 17.52 -12.02 6.59
CA ILE A 241 18.43 -12.98 5.98
C ILE A 241 18.29 -12.99 4.46
N ASP A 242 17.06 -13.09 3.94
CA ASP A 242 16.77 -13.10 2.51
C ASP A 242 17.27 -11.81 1.84
N THR A 243 17.07 -10.66 2.49
CA THR A 243 17.56 -9.36 1.98
C THR A 243 19.08 -9.33 1.90
N ILE A 244 19.79 -9.80 2.93
CA ILE A 244 21.26 -9.89 2.92
C ILE A 244 21.72 -10.83 1.81
N TYR A 245 21.10 -12.01 1.71
CA TYR A 245 21.43 -13.02 0.70
C TYR A 245 21.25 -12.48 -0.73
N PHE A 246 20.09 -11.91 -1.06
CA PHE A 246 19.82 -11.39 -2.41
C PHE A 246 20.66 -10.15 -2.74
N THR A 247 20.95 -9.29 -1.77
CA THR A 247 21.87 -8.16 -1.97
C THR A 247 23.27 -8.66 -2.29
N TRP A 248 23.74 -9.67 -1.57
CA TRP A 248 25.02 -10.33 -1.81
C TRP A 248 25.07 -11.01 -3.18
N GLU A 249 24.06 -11.82 -3.53
CA GLU A 249 23.97 -12.49 -4.82
C GLU A 249 23.97 -11.48 -5.98
N ARG A 250 23.16 -10.43 -5.88
CA ARG A 250 23.11 -9.34 -6.87
C ARG A 250 24.46 -8.66 -7.03
N TYR A 251 25.13 -8.33 -5.91
CA TYR A 251 26.47 -7.73 -5.94
C TYR A 251 27.45 -8.61 -6.74
N TRP A 252 27.50 -9.92 -6.45
CA TRP A 252 28.40 -10.83 -7.15
C TRP A 252 28.05 -11.00 -8.62
N ARG A 253 26.76 -11.08 -8.96
CA ARG A 253 26.29 -11.18 -10.35
C ARG A 253 26.70 -9.95 -11.16
N LEU A 254 26.47 -8.75 -10.64
CA LEU A 254 26.86 -7.51 -11.31
C LEU A 254 28.38 -7.38 -11.44
N ARG A 255 29.13 -7.80 -10.41
CA ARG A 255 30.59 -7.83 -10.44
C ARG A 255 31.12 -8.79 -11.53
N GLN A 256 30.49 -9.96 -11.71
CA GLN A 256 30.84 -10.89 -12.80
C GLN A 256 30.58 -10.30 -14.20
N LEU A 257 29.64 -9.37 -14.32
CA LEU A 257 29.31 -8.67 -15.56
C LEU A 257 30.12 -7.37 -15.75
N ASN A 258 31.12 -7.09 -14.91
CA ASN A 258 31.93 -5.86 -14.90
C ASN A 258 31.12 -4.56 -14.74
N TYR A 259 29.93 -4.60 -14.13
CA TYR A 259 29.21 -3.40 -13.76
C TYR A 259 29.78 -2.76 -12.49
N SER A 260 29.64 -1.43 -12.35
CA SER A 260 29.93 -0.73 -11.10
C SER A 260 28.98 -1.20 -10.00
N THR A 261 29.52 -1.73 -8.91
CA THR A 261 28.74 -2.28 -7.80
C THR A 261 29.09 -1.59 -6.48
N SER A 262 28.08 -1.13 -5.76
CA SER A 262 28.15 -0.96 -4.30
C SER A 262 27.00 -1.72 -3.65
N LEU A 263 27.21 -2.14 -2.41
CA LEU A 263 26.19 -2.80 -1.58
C LEU A 263 24.94 -1.93 -1.37
N PHE A 264 25.07 -0.62 -1.58
CA PHE A 264 24.01 0.36 -1.41
C PHE A 264 23.65 1.07 -2.71
N ASN A 265 24.09 0.55 -3.87
CA ASN A 265 23.94 1.28 -5.13
C ASN A 265 22.47 1.59 -5.40
N ARG A 266 22.18 2.90 -5.43
CA ARG A 266 21.19 3.44 -6.35
C ARG A 266 21.53 2.84 -7.71
N LEU A 267 20.55 2.26 -8.38
CA LEU A 267 20.65 2.02 -9.81
C LEU A 267 20.87 3.41 -10.43
N GLU A 268 22.13 3.81 -10.62
CA GLU A 268 22.47 4.89 -11.53
C GLU A 268 22.15 4.33 -12.92
N VAL A 269 20.90 4.54 -13.33
CA VAL A 269 20.47 4.38 -14.71
C VAL A 269 20.90 5.65 -15.43
N GLU A 270 22.20 5.94 -15.45
CA GLU A 270 22.72 6.85 -16.46
C GLU A 270 22.79 6.03 -17.75
N ALA A 271 21.79 6.25 -18.60
CA ALA A 271 21.79 5.82 -20.00
C ALA A 271 22.55 6.85 -20.85
#